data_AF-A0A2I0R3Y0-F1
#
_entry.id   AF-A0A2I0R3Y0-F1
#
_cell.length_a   1.000
_cell.length_b   1.000
_cell.length_c   1.000
_cell.angle_alpha   90.00
_cell.angle_beta   90.00
_cell.angle_gamma   90.00
#
_symmetry.space_group_name_H-M   'P 1'
#
loop_
_entity.id
_entity.type
_entity.pdbx_description
1 polymer ?
#
loop_
_entity_poly.entity_id
_entity_poly.type
_entity_poly.pdbx_seq_one_letter_code
_entity_poly.pdbx_strand_id
1 'polypeptide(L)'
;MNYKLEIVLSGIMILYILIELVRINLFKKDNNDLLAGLISVILLLFGMMLSLRYGLILDYGNSQEILKNKNIFMSYLAVISLSIATFSIFLSIIKFVISQLKSKA
;
A
#
# COMPACT_ATOMS: atom_id res chain seq x y z
N MET A 1 -2.95 21.04 -10.90
CA MET A 1 -3.02 20.60 -9.49
C MET A 1 -1.65 20.76 -8.85
N ASN A 2 -1.54 21.34 -7.66
CA ASN A 2 -0.24 21.63 -7.03
C ASN A 2 0.45 20.31 -6.63
N TYR A 3 1.61 20.01 -7.22
CA TYR A 3 2.30 18.73 -7.02
C TYR A 3 2.66 18.44 -5.55
N LYS A 4 2.91 19.49 -4.76
CA LYS A 4 3.15 19.38 -3.31
C LYS A 4 1.92 18.79 -2.60
N LEU A 5 0.73 19.20 -3.03
CA LEU A 5 -0.54 18.76 -2.47
C LEU A 5 -0.83 17.29 -2.82
N GLU A 6 -0.48 16.85 -4.03
CA GLU A 6 -0.54 15.43 -4.42
C GLU A 6 0.37 14.56 -3.55
N ILE A 7 1.62 14.97 -3.32
CA ILE A 7 2.57 14.23 -2.46
C ILE A 7 2.03 14.10 -1.03
N VAL A 8 1.53 15.21 -0.47
CA VAL A 8 0.96 15.23 0.88
C VAL A 8 -0.26 14.32 0.99
N LEU A 9 -1.18 14.37 0.02
CA LEU A 9 -2.37 13.50 0.01
C LEU A 9 -1.99 12.01 -0.10
N SER A 10 -1.05 11.66 -0.98
CA SER A 10 -0.56 10.28 -1.11
C SER A 10 0.10 9.78 0.18
N GLY A 11 0.90 10.62 0.84
CA GLY A 11 1.50 10.30 2.13
C GLY A 11 0.47 10.08 3.23
N ILE A 12 -0.53 10.96 3.34
CA ILE A 12 -1.62 10.83 4.32
C ILE A 12 -2.42 9.54 4.09
N MET A 13 -2.73 9.20 2.83
CA MET A 13 -3.43 7.95 2.48
C MET A 13 -2.65 6.71 2.94
N ILE A 14 -1.35 6.64 2.66
CA ILE A 14 -0.51 5.50 3.08
C ILE A 14 -0.44 5.42 4.61
N LEU A 15 -0.25 6.57 5.28
CA LEU A 15 -0.18 6.63 6.74
C LEU A 15 -1.48 6.17 7.39
N TYR A 16 -2.63 6.62 6.87
CA TYR A 16 -3.96 6.21 7.34
C TYR A 16 -4.16 4.70 7.20
N ILE A 17 -3.79 4.13 6.05
CA ILE A 17 -3.91 2.69 5.81
C ILE A 17 -3.01 1.89 6.75
N LEU A 18 -1.77 2.35 7.00
CA LEU A 18 -0.87 1.73 7.98
C LEU A 18 -1.46 1.74 9.39
N ILE A 19 -2.05 2.87 9.81
CA ILE A 19 -2.70 2.98 11.13
C ILE A 19 -3.88 2.01 11.24
N GLU A 20 -4.73 1.90 10.21
CA GLU A 20 -5.84 0.95 10.23
C GLU A 20 -5.37 -0.51 10.19
N LEU A 21 -4.33 -0.84 9.42
CA LEU A 21 -3.70 -2.18 9.43
C LEU A 21 -3.17 -2.56 10.82
N VAL A 22 -2.49 -1.63 11.49
CA VAL A 22 -2.00 -1.78 12.86
C VAL A 22 -3.18 -1.94 13.82
N ARG A 23 -4.21 -1.09 13.69
CA ARG A 23 -5.41 -1.13 14.54
C ARG A 23 -6.14 -2.47 14.43
N ILE A 24 -6.32 -2.99 13.22
CA ILE A 24 -7.03 -4.25 12.99
C ILE A 24 -6.21 -5.44 13.49
N ASN A 25 -4.89 -5.47 13.23
CA ASN A 25 -4.05 -6.60 13.63
C ASN A 25 -3.65 -6.61 15.12
N LEU A 26 -3.54 -5.45 15.78
CA LEU A 26 -3.06 -5.36 17.17
C LEU A 26 -4.13 -5.00 18.20
N PHE A 27 -5.15 -4.23 17.84
CA PHE A 27 -6.09 -3.66 18.82
C PHE A 27 -7.52 -4.21 18.75
N LYS A 28 -7.97 -4.73 17.60
CA LYS A 28 -9.31 -5.34 17.50
C LYS A 28 -9.27 -6.80 17.91
N LYS A 29 -10.08 -7.13 18.93
CA LYS A 29 -10.38 -8.48 19.40
C LYS A 29 -11.29 -9.26 18.44
N ASP A 30 -11.96 -8.56 17.52
CA ASP A 30 -12.84 -9.14 16.51
C ASP A 30 -12.07 -9.48 15.22
N ASN A 31 -12.25 -10.71 14.76
CA ASN A 31 -11.73 -11.29 13.51
C ASN A 31 -12.30 -10.61 12.26
N ASN A 32 -12.12 -9.31 12.11
CA ASN A 32 -12.48 -8.57 10.90
C ASN A 32 -11.40 -8.75 9.82
N ASP A 33 -10.97 -9.99 9.60
CA ASP A 33 -9.97 -10.39 8.61
C ASP A 33 -10.41 -9.98 7.19
N LEU A 34 -11.72 -9.96 6.93
CA LEU A 34 -12.29 -9.49 5.67
C LEU A 34 -12.04 -7.98 5.45
N LEU A 35 -12.14 -7.18 6.52
CA LEU A 35 -11.86 -5.75 6.47
C LEU A 35 -10.36 -5.49 6.25
N ALA A 36 -9.49 -6.25 6.92
CA ALA A 36 -8.03 -6.20 6.71
C ALA A 36 -7.65 -6.58 5.27
N GLY A 37 -8.29 -7.62 4.71
CA GLY A 37 -8.12 -8.03 3.32
C GLY A 37 -8.53 -6.94 2.34
N LEU A 38 -9.72 -6.34 2.52
CA LEU A 38 -10.20 -5.24 1.69
C LEU A 38 -9.28 -4.01 1.74
N ILE A 39 -8.79 -3.64 2.92
CA ILE A 39 -7.85 -2.52 3.09
C ILE A 39 -6.53 -2.81 2.37
N SER A 40 -6.04 -4.05 2.45
CA SER A 40 -4.81 -4.47 1.75
C SER A 40 -4.99 -4.42 0.22
N VAL A 41 -6.16 -4.80 -0.29
CA VAL A 41 -6.49 -4.69 -1.73
C VAL A 41 -6.58 -3.24 -2.17
N ILE A 42 -7.18 -2.35 -1.37
CA ILE A 42 -7.23 -0.91 -1.66
C ILE A 42 -5.81 -0.32 -1.73
N LEU A 43 -4.93 -0.70 -0.81
CA LEU A 43 -3.54 -0.27 -0.81
C LEU A 43 -2.78 -0.76 -2.06
N LEU A 44 -3.04 -1.99 -2.48
CA LEU A 44 -2.47 -2.57 -3.69
C LEU A 44 -2.92 -1.79 -4.93
N LEU A 45 -4.22 -1.55 -5.09
CA LEU A 45 -4.77 -0.77 -6.20
C LEU A 45 -4.22 0.66 -6.23
N PHE A 46 -4.07 1.29 -5.07
CA PHE A 46 -3.47 2.61 -4.93
C PHE A 46 -2.00 2.60 -5.37
N GLY A 47 -1.21 1.62 -4.91
CA GLY A 47 0.19 1.46 -5.32
C GLY A 47 0.35 1.19 -6.81
N MET A 48 -0.52 0.35 -7.40
CA MET A 48 -0.55 0.12 -8.84
C MET A 48 -0.89 1.40 -9.61
N MET A 49 -1.88 2.17 -9.16
CA MET A 49 -2.24 3.45 -9.78
C MET A 49 -1.08 4.44 -9.73
N LEU A 50 -0.40 4.58 -8.58
CA LEU A 50 0.78 5.43 -8.46
C LEU A 50 1.92 4.96 -9.37
N SER A 51 2.17 3.65 -9.45
CA SER A 51 3.20 3.07 -10.31
C SER A 51 2.91 3.30 -11.79
N LEU A 52 1.66 3.13 -12.24
CA LEU A 52 1.25 3.41 -13.61
C LEU A 52 1.32 4.90 -13.96
N ARG A 53 0.94 5.77 -13.02
CA ARG A 53 0.84 7.22 -13.25
C ARG A 53 2.20 7.93 -13.19
N TYR A 54 3.09 7.47 -12.32
CA TYR A 54 4.38 8.13 -12.09
C TYR A 54 5.57 7.31 -12.61
N GLY A 55 5.34 6.07 -13.03
CA GLY A 55 6.33 5.18 -13.62
C GLY A 55 7.42 4.72 -12.65
N LEU A 56 7.82 3.44 -12.75
CA LEU A 56 9.19 3.05 -12.39
C LEU A 56 10.09 3.60 -13.50
N ILE A 57 10.49 4.87 -13.37
CA ILE A 57 11.09 5.65 -14.47
C ILE A 57 12.32 4.94 -15.06
N LEU A 58 12.26 4.58 -16.35
CA LEU A 58 13.39 4.49 -17.27
C LEU A 58 13.49 5.85 -17.99
N ASP A 59 14.63 6.51 -17.86
CA ASP A 59 14.79 7.97 -17.94
C ASP A 59 15.20 8.51 -19.33
N TYR A 60 14.58 9.60 -19.81
CA TYR A 60 15.08 10.44 -20.93
C TYR A 60 14.60 11.91 -20.83
N GLY A 61 15.53 12.85 -20.57
CA GLY A 61 15.52 14.24 -21.12
C GLY A 61 15.11 15.42 -20.21
N ASN A 62 15.74 16.60 -20.39
CA ASN A 62 15.81 17.69 -19.41
C ASN A 62 14.80 18.86 -19.60
N SER A 63 13.88 18.98 -18.64
CA SER A 63 13.41 20.19 -17.90
C SER A 63 12.65 19.68 -16.67
N GLN A 64 13.10 18.50 -16.23
CA GLN A 64 12.31 17.46 -15.62
C GLN A 64 12.73 17.27 -14.16
N GLU A 65 13.74 17.92 -13.59
CA GLU A 65 14.26 17.57 -12.25
C GLU A 65 13.23 17.65 -11.10
N ILE A 66 12.38 18.67 -11.03
CA ILE A 66 11.31 18.73 -10.01
C ILE A 66 10.24 17.66 -10.29
N LEU A 67 9.90 17.45 -11.57
CA LEU A 67 8.93 16.44 -11.99
C LEU A 67 9.50 15.02 -11.83
N LYS A 68 10.80 14.86 -11.96
CA LYS A 68 11.60 13.64 -11.85
C LYS A 68 11.79 13.32 -10.39
N ASN A 69 12.12 14.29 -9.53
CA ASN A 69 12.10 14.11 -8.07
C ASN A 69 10.70 13.77 -7.57
N LYS A 70 9.65 14.41 -8.10
CA LYS A 70 8.26 14.06 -7.81
C LYS A 70 7.96 12.62 -8.24
N ASN A 71 8.29 12.24 -9.47
CA ASN A 71 8.00 10.92 -10.02
C ASN A 71 8.82 9.82 -9.31
N ILE A 72 10.09 10.08 -8.98
CA ILE A 72 10.95 9.20 -8.17
C ILE A 72 10.36 9.03 -6.76
N PHE A 73 9.95 10.12 -6.12
CA PHE A 73 9.35 10.03 -4.78
C PHE A 73 8.02 9.26 -4.81
N MET A 74 7.16 9.54 -5.80
CA MET A 74 5.90 8.83 -5.98
C MET A 74 6.10 7.36 -6.37
N SER A 75 7.14 7.03 -7.13
CA SER A 75 7.46 5.64 -7.47
C SER A 75 7.98 4.88 -6.25
N TYR A 76 8.78 5.52 -5.38
CA TYR A 76 9.12 4.94 -4.08
C TYR A 76 7.88 4.70 -3.21
N LEU A 77 6.96 5.68 -3.12
CA LEU A 77 5.69 5.48 -2.41
C LEU A 77 4.88 4.33 -3.01
N ALA A 78 4.85 4.20 -4.33
CA ALA A 78 4.20 3.09 -5.02
C ALA A 78 4.81 1.74 -4.61
N VAL A 79 6.14 1.59 -4.66
CA VAL A 79 6.85 0.36 -4.26
C VAL A 79 6.63 0.03 -2.79
N ILE A 80 6.66 1.03 -1.90
CA ILE A 80 6.40 0.86 -0.47
C ILE A 80 4.96 0.35 -0.27
N SER A 81 3.98 0.98 -0.91
CA SER A 81 2.57 0.58 -0.79
C SER A 81 2.32 -0.83 -1.32
N LEU A 82 2.93 -1.21 -2.45
CA LEU A 82 2.87 -2.56 -3.00
C LEU A 82 3.51 -3.58 -2.05
N SER A 83 4.67 -3.26 -1.47
CA SER A 83 5.36 -4.13 -0.51
C SER A 83 4.53 -4.38 0.75
N ILE A 84 3.92 -3.33 1.32
CA ILE A 84 3.06 -3.44 2.51
C ILE A 84 1.80 -4.25 2.18
N ALA A 85 1.17 -3.99 1.03
CA ALA A 85 -0.05 -4.69 0.62
C ALA A 85 0.20 -6.19 0.41
N THR A 86 1.26 -6.54 -0.33
CA THR A 86 1.65 -7.93 -0.57
C THR A 86 2.00 -8.67 0.73
N PHE A 87 2.75 -8.03 1.63
CA PHE A 87 3.03 -8.59 2.95
C PHE A 87 1.76 -8.83 3.77
N SER A 88 0.81 -7.89 3.73
CA SER A 88 -0.46 -8.01 4.45
C SER A 88 -1.34 -9.15 3.91
N ILE A 89 -1.41 -9.29 2.58
CA ILE A 89 -2.10 -10.42 1.93
C ILE A 89 -1.47 -11.74 2.33
N PHE A 90 -0.13 -11.81 2.33
CA PHE A 90 0.60 -13.02 2.72
C PHE A 90 0.30 -13.42 4.17
N LEU A 91 0.30 -12.48 5.11
CA LEU A 91 -0.11 -12.73 6.50
C LEU A 91 -1.56 -13.25 6.60
N SER A 92 -2.47 -12.69 5.81
CA SER A 92 -3.86 -13.13 5.76
C SER A 92 -3.99 -14.58 5.27
N ILE A 93 -3.21 -14.96 4.25
CA ILE A 93 -3.18 -16.34 3.74
C ILE A 93 -2.66 -17.30 4.81
N ILE A 94 -1.58 -16.95 5.51
CA ILE A 94 -1.03 -17.77 6.60
C ILE A 94 -2.08 -17.96 7.70
N LYS A 95 -2.73 -16.88 8.15
CA LYS A 95 -3.80 -16.97 9.16
C LYS A 95 -4.92 -17.91 8.72
N PHE A 96 -5.35 -17.81 7.45
CA PHE A 96 -6.37 -18.68 6.88
C PHE A 96 -5.95 -20.15 6.88
N VAL A 97 -4.73 -20.47 6.45
CA VAL A 97 -4.21 -21.85 6.44
C VAL A 97 -4.14 -22.41 7.86
N ILE A 98 -3.66 -21.65 8.85
CA ILE A 98 -3.62 -22.06 10.25
C ILE A 98 -5.02 -22.34 10.80
N SER A 99 -6.01 -21.50 10.46
CA SER A 99 -7.40 -21.68 10.86
C SER A 99 -7.99 -22.99 10.30
N GLN A 100 -7.75 -23.27 9.02
CA GLN A 100 -8.20 -24.52 8.38
C GLN A 100 -7.60 -25.76 9.04
N LEU A 101 -6.30 -25.73 9.38
CA LEU A 101 -5.62 -26.82 10.06
C LEU A 101 -6.18 -27.07 11.47
N LYS A 102 -6.49 -26.01 12.23
CA LYS A 102 -7.10 -26.13 13.56
C LYS A 102 -8.54 -26.64 13.53
N SER A 103 -9.31 -26.39 12.47
CA SER A 103 -10.70 -26.88 12.38
C SER A 103 -10.81 -28.38 12.07
N LYS A 104 -9.72 -29.00 11.60
CA LYS A 104 -9.66 -30.41 11.21
C LYS A 104 -9.01 -31.32 12.27
N ALA A 105 -8.44 -30.75 13.34
CA ALA A 105 -7.85 -31.47 14.48
C ALA A 105 -8.85 -31.48 15.64
#